data_AF-A0A1N7JKJ2-F1
#
_entry.id   AF-A0A1N7JKJ2-F1
#
_cell.length_a   1.000
_cell.length_b   1.000
_cell.length_c   1.000
_cell.angle_alpha   90.00
_cell.angle_beta   90.00
_cell.angle_gamma   90.00
#
_symmetry.space_group_name_H-M   'P 1'
#
loop_
_entity.id
_entity.type
_entity.pdbx_description
1 polymer ?
#
loop_
_entity_poly.entity_id
_entity_poly.type
_entity_poly.pdbx_seq_one_letter_code
_entity_poly.pdbx_strand_id
1 'polypeptide(L)'
;MDFQLLVLIFVFVAPWLFKRLIFTIKRKRRRDYYRNVYLKSDEWQRKRYVVLRRDNWQCVYCGAQATEVHHKRYAKRKLGKEPIKWLVSVCSVCHESLHKRFW
;
A
#
# COMPACT_ATOMS: atom_id res chain seq x y z
N MET A 1 -42.59 -9.17 13.03
CA MET A 1 -41.26 -8.52 13.14
C MET A 1 -41.41 -7.40 14.15
N ASP A 2 -40.92 -7.58 15.37
CA ASP A 2 -41.12 -6.60 16.45
C ASP A 2 -40.48 -5.25 16.10
N PHE A 3 -41.23 -4.17 16.34
CA PHE A 3 -40.79 -2.80 16.07
C PHE A 3 -39.46 -2.48 16.78
N GLN A 4 -39.26 -3.00 17.99
CA GLN A 4 -38.00 -2.87 18.73
C GLN A 4 -36.82 -3.51 18.00
N LEU A 5 -37.02 -4.64 17.33
CA LEU A 5 -35.98 -5.33 16.56
C LEU A 5 -35.57 -4.51 15.34
N LEU A 6 -36.53 -3.90 14.65
CA LEU A 6 -36.28 -3.00 13.51
C LEU A 6 -35.48 -1.76 13.96
N VAL A 7 -35.84 -1.16 15.10
CA VAL A 7 -35.12 0.00 15.65
C VAL A 7 -33.67 -0.35 15.95
N LEU A 8 -33.38 -1.50 16.57
CA LEU A 8 -32.01 -1.93 16.85
C LEU A 8 -31.19 -2.15 15.57
N ILE A 9 -31.81 -2.69 14.51
CA ILE A 9 -31.16 -2.83 13.20
C ILE A 9 -30.78 -1.47 12.61
N PHE A 10 -31.70 -0.51 12.59
CA PHE A 10 -31.43 0.82 12.02
C PHE A 10 -30.45 1.66 12.85
N VAL A 11 -30.41 1.48 14.17
CA VAL A 11 -29.51 2.26 15.06
C VAL A 11 -28.10 1.67 15.09
N PHE A 12 -27.94 0.36 15.07
CA PHE A 12 -26.63 -0.27 15.28
C PHE A 12 -26.11 -1.01 14.03
N VAL A 13 -26.94 -1.83 13.40
CA VAL A 13 -26.51 -2.71 12.31
C VAL A 13 -26.36 -1.95 11.00
N ALA A 14 -27.35 -1.15 10.61
CA ALA A 14 -27.33 -0.39 9.36
C ALA A 14 -26.17 0.63 9.30
N PRO A 15 -25.87 1.42 10.35
CA PRO A 15 -24.73 2.33 10.33
C PRO A 15 -23.40 1.58 10.34
N TRP A 16 -23.30 0.43 11.00
CA TRP A 16 -22.11 -0.42 10.96
C TRP A 16 -21.87 -0.97 9.54
N LEU A 17 -22.91 -1.50 8.89
CA LEU A 17 -22.85 -1.97 7.50
C LEU A 17 -22.48 -0.83 6.55
N PHE A 18 -23.08 0.35 6.71
CA PHE A 18 -22.78 1.52 5.90
C PHE A 18 -21.32 1.98 6.09
N LYS A 19 -20.82 2.06 7.33
CA LYS A 19 -19.41 2.35 7.62
C LYS A 19 -18.48 1.33 6.96
N ARG A 20 -18.83 0.04 7.02
CA ARG A 20 -18.05 -1.04 6.39
C ARG A 20 -18.03 -0.93 4.86
N LEU A 21 -19.16 -0.57 4.24
CA LEU A 21 -19.26 -0.32 2.81
C LEU A 21 -18.38 0.87 2.39
N ILE A 22 -18.54 2.01 3.05
CA ILE A 22 -17.74 3.22 2.78
C ILE A 22 -16.24 2.94 2.97
N PHE A 23 -15.86 2.20 4.02
CA PHE A 23 -14.48 1.80 4.23
C PHE A 23 -13.94 0.96 3.06
N THR A 24 -14.73 0.01 2.56
CA THR A 24 -14.36 -0.85 1.42
C THR A 24 -14.19 -0.03 0.14
N ILE A 25 -15.12 0.88 -0.15
CA ILE A 25 -15.05 1.77 -1.32
C ILE A 25 -13.81 2.67 -1.24
N LYS A 26 -13.57 3.32 -0.10
CA LYS A 26 -12.39 4.17 0.11
C LYS A 26 -11.09 3.38 -0.02
N ARG A 27 -11.03 2.14 0.48
CA ARG A 27 -9.87 1.26 0.34
C ARG A 27 -9.61 0.89 -1.12
N LYS A 28 -10.65 0.55 -1.89
CA LYS A 28 -10.54 0.23 -3.32
C LYS A 28 -10.04 1.44 -4.12
N ARG A 29 -10.65 2.61 -3.93
CA ARG A 29 -10.23 3.87 -4.59
C ARG A 29 -8.78 4.23 -4.28
N ARG A 30 -8.36 4.10 -3.01
CA ARG A 30 -6.97 4.34 -2.60
C ARG A 30 -5.99 3.40 -3.30
N ARG A 31 -6.30 2.10 -3.37
CA ARG A 31 -5.46 1.11 -4.05
C ARG A 31 -5.35 1.40 -5.54
N ASP A 32 -6.46 1.76 -6.16
CA ASP A 32 -6.53 2.13 -7.58
C ASP A 32 -5.66 3.36 -7.87
N TYR A 33 -5.86 4.46 -7.13
CA TYR A 33 -5.01 5.65 -7.24
C TYR A 33 -3.53 5.33 -7.02
N TYR A 34 -3.21 4.53 -6.00
CA TYR A 34 -1.83 4.14 -5.72
C TYR A 34 -1.18 3.44 -6.91
N ARG A 35 -1.85 2.42 -7.48
CA ARG A 35 -1.33 1.60 -8.57
C ARG A 35 -1.31 2.34 -9.90
N ASN A 36 -2.38 3.06 -10.21
CA ASN A 36 -2.62 3.60 -11.54
C ASN A 36 -2.20 5.06 -11.69
N VAL A 37 -2.02 5.79 -10.59
CA VAL A 37 -1.62 7.21 -10.60
C VAL A 37 -0.27 7.41 -9.90
N TYR A 38 -0.20 7.15 -8.59
CA TYR A 38 0.99 7.49 -7.80
C TYR A 38 2.25 6.75 -8.26
N LEU A 39 2.20 5.42 -8.46
CA LEU A 39 3.37 4.65 -8.93
C LEU A 39 3.83 5.03 -10.35
N LYS A 40 3.02 5.77 -11.12
CA LYS A 40 3.38 6.29 -12.44
C LYS A 40 3.81 7.76 -12.42
N SER A 41 3.69 8.43 -11.27
CA SER A 41 4.00 9.85 -11.12
C SER A 41 5.50 10.12 -11.05
N ASP A 42 5.91 11.33 -11.45
CA ASP A 42 7.29 11.83 -11.28
C ASP A 42 7.75 11.81 -9.82
N GLU A 43 6.84 12.07 -8.88
CA GLU A 43 7.14 12.02 -7.44
C GLU A 43 7.66 10.64 -7.05
N TRP A 44 6.97 9.58 -7.48
CA TRP A 44 7.40 8.22 -7.23
C TRP A 44 8.69 7.88 -7.99
N GLN A 45 8.84 8.30 -9.26
CA GLN A 45 10.06 8.01 -10.03
C GLN A 45 11.30 8.65 -9.40
N ARG A 46 11.21 9.89 -8.93
CA ARG A 46 12.29 10.57 -8.19
C ARG A 46 12.61 9.83 -6.89
N LYS A 47 11.59 9.46 -6.13
CA LYS A 47 11.78 8.70 -4.87
C LYS A 47 12.42 7.34 -5.13
N ARG A 48 11.95 6.62 -6.15
CA ARG A 48 12.50 5.34 -6.61
C ARG A 48 13.99 5.48 -6.95
N TYR A 49 14.35 6.51 -7.71
CA TYR A 49 15.75 6.79 -8.05
C TYR A 49 16.60 7.04 -6.80
N VAL A 50 16.11 7.86 -5.85
CA VAL A 50 16.86 8.14 -4.60
C VAL A 50 17.12 6.85 -3.81
N VAL A 51 16.16 5.94 -3.74
CA VAL A 51 16.33 4.65 -3.05
C VAL A 51 17.34 3.78 -3.78
N LEU A 52 17.21 3.61 -5.10
CA LEU A 52 18.17 2.87 -5.93
C LEU A 52 19.59 3.41 -5.81
N ARG A 53 19.74 4.73 -5.85
CA ARG A 53 21.04 5.39 -5.69
C ARG A 53 21.62 5.20 -4.29
N ARG A 54 20.81 5.32 -3.24
CA ARG A 54 21.24 5.10 -1.84
C ARG A 54 21.81 3.69 -1.67
N ASP A 55 21.17 2.70 -2.26
CA ASP A 55 21.54 1.29 -2.16
C ASP A 55 22.54 0.87 -3.26
N ASN A 56 23.18 1.84 -3.92
CA ASN A 56 24.19 1.63 -4.95
C ASN A 56 23.75 0.71 -6.10
N TRP A 57 22.45 0.75 -6.44
CA TRP A 57 21.82 -0.12 -7.43
C TRP A 57 22.01 -1.62 -7.14
N GLN A 58 22.24 -1.99 -5.88
CA GLN A 58 22.38 -3.37 -5.43
C GLN A 58 21.19 -3.78 -4.57
N CYS A 59 20.80 -5.04 -4.71
CA CYS A 59 19.76 -5.66 -3.91
C CYS A 59 20.26 -5.78 -2.47
N VAL A 60 19.54 -5.20 -1.52
CA VAL A 60 19.95 -5.21 -0.11
C VAL A 60 19.93 -6.61 0.52
N TYR A 61 19.34 -7.61 -0.15
CA TYR A 61 19.22 -8.97 0.36
C TYR A 61 20.23 -9.95 -0.25
N CYS A 62 20.61 -9.77 -1.52
CA CYS A 62 21.46 -10.73 -2.22
C CYS A 62 22.64 -10.11 -3.00
N GLY A 63 22.77 -8.78 -3.01
CA GLY A 63 23.85 -8.08 -3.72
C GLY A 63 23.71 -8.00 -5.25
N ALA A 64 22.78 -8.75 -5.86
CA ALA A 64 22.50 -8.65 -7.30
C ALA A 64 22.02 -7.25 -7.71
N GLN A 65 22.09 -6.91 -8.99
CA GLN A 65 21.60 -5.62 -9.48
C GLN A 65 20.12 -5.39 -9.10
N ALA A 66 19.84 -4.28 -8.43
CA ALA A 66 18.49 -3.87 -8.09
C ALA A 66 17.86 -3.05 -9.21
N THR A 67 16.68 -3.49 -9.63
CA THR A 67 15.85 -2.81 -10.63
C THR A 67 14.53 -2.33 -10.03
N GLU A 68 14.23 -2.71 -8.80
CA GLU A 68 12.94 -2.49 -8.16
C GLU A 68 13.11 -1.91 -6.76
N VAL A 69 12.04 -1.29 -6.25
CA VAL A 69 11.97 -0.76 -4.89
C VAL A 69 10.82 -1.45 -4.17
N HIS A 70 11.15 -2.09 -3.04
CA HIS A 70 10.18 -2.75 -2.19
C HIS A 70 9.78 -1.86 -1.01
N HIS A 71 8.48 -1.81 -0.72
CA HIS A 71 7.94 -1.15 0.47
C HIS A 71 7.96 -2.10 1.67
N LYS A 72 8.84 -1.85 2.64
CA LYS A 72 8.81 -2.54 3.95
C LYS A 72 7.57 -2.19 4.75
N ARG A 73 7.02 -0.98 4.54
CA ARG A 73 5.79 -0.50 5.18
C ARG A 73 5.03 0.43 4.23
N TYR A 74 3.71 0.36 4.26
CA TYR A 74 2.82 1.23 3.49
C TYR A 74 2.24 2.36 4.35
N ALA A 75 2.26 3.59 3.83
CA ALA A 75 1.61 4.73 4.48
C ALA A 75 0.08 4.61 4.39
N LYS A 76 -0.58 4.36 5.53
CA LYS A 76 -2.05 4.14 5.58
C LYS A 76 -2.88 5.36 5.16
N ARG A 77 -2.38 6.57 5.42
CA ARG A 77 -3.14 7.82 5.24
C ARG A 77 -2.54 8.74 4.17
N LYS A 78 -1.24 9.04 4.26
CA LYS A 78 -0.53 9.97 3.37
C LYS A 78 0.35 9.20 2.37
N LEU A 79 -0.23 8.82 1.22
CA LEU A 79 0.54 8.29 0.09
C LEU A 79 1.51 9.37 -0.41
N GLY A 80 2.70 9.01 -0.86
CA GLY A 80 3.71 10.00 -1.27
C GLY A 80 4.57 10.53 -0.12
N LYS A 81 4.15 10.34 1.13
CA LYS A 81 4.89 10.85 2.30
C LYS A 81 5.56 9.75 3.13
N GLU A 82 5.68 8.55 2.58
CA GLU A 82 6.44 7.48 3.22
C GLU A 82 7.93 7.86 3.35
N PRO A 83 8.55 7.63 4.52
CA PRO A 83 9.98 7.83 4.70
C PRO A 83 10.80 6.93 3.76
N ILE A 84 11.90 7.44 3.22
CA ILE A 84 12.85 6.68 2.39
C ILE A 84 13.34 5.40 3.10
N LYS A 85 13.50 5.43 4.42
CA LYS A 85 13.89 4.24 5.21
C LYS A 85 12.88 3.08 5.17
N TRP A 86 11.64 3.32 4.73
CA TRP A 86 10.63 2.27 4.51
C TRP A 86 10.75 1.62 3.12
N LEU A 87 11.66 2.11 2.29
CA LEU A 87 11.91 1.63 0.94
C LEU A 87 13.30 1.01 0.87
N VAL A 88 13.43 -0.08 0.13
CA VAL A 88 14.69 -0.77 -0.13
C VAL A 88 14.80 -1.20 -1.57
N SER A 89 16.00 -1.14 -2.13
CA SER A 89 16.31 -1.62 -3.46
C SER A 89 16.44 -3.13 -3.48
N VAL A 90 15.76 -3.76 -4.43
CA VAL A 90 15.73 -5.21 -4.59
C VAL A 90 15.83 -5.61 -6.05
N CYS A 91 16.38 -6.79 -6.31
CA CYS A 91 16.22 -7.44 -7.61
C CYS A 91 14.81 -8.06 -7.71
N SER A 92 14.37 -8.35 -8.94
CA SER A 92 13.04 -8.92 -9.21
C SER A 92 12.80 -10.24 -8.46
N VAL A 93 13.82 -11.12 -8.40
CA VAL A 93 13.74 -12.41 -7.70
C VAL A 93 13.47 -12.23 -6.20
N CYS A 94 14.22 -11.37 -5.53
CA CYS A 94 13.99 -11.06 -4.13
C CYS A 94 12.65 -10.35 -3.93
N HIS A 95 12.27 -9.45 -4.84
CA HIS A 95 11.00 -8.74 -4.75
C HIS A 95 9.80 -9.69 -4.79
N GLU A 96 9.80 -10.64 -5.72
CA GLU A 96 8.76 -11.66 -5.84
C GLU A 96 8.72 -12.57 -4.59
N SER A 97 9.88 -12.98 -4.09
CA SER A 97 9.99 -13.78 -2.87
C SER A 97 9.38 -13.07 -1.66
N LEU A 98 9.60 -11.76 -1.53
CA LEU A 98 9.04 -10.94 -0.45
C LEU A 98 7.51 -10.86 -0.52
N HIS A 99 6.92 -10.77 -1.72
CA HIS A 99 5.45 -10.80 -1.86
C HIS A 99 4.86 -12.18 -1.54
N LYS A 100 5.60 -13.27 -1.76
CA LYS A 100 5.14 -14.63 -1.42
C LYS A 100 5.22 -14.95 0.09
N ARG A 101 6.19 -14.38 0.81
CA ARG A 101 6.46 -14.72 2.22
C ARG A 101 5.63 -13.91 3.22
N PHE A 102 5.08 -12.76 2.82
CA PHE A 102 4.48 -11.78 3.74
C PHE A 102 3.09 -11.25 3.33
N TRP A 103 2.34 -12.01 2.52
CA TRP A 103 0.94 -11.72 2.19
C TRP A 103 0.03 -12.90 2.44
#